data_AF-A0A1E5JLI7-F1
#
_entry.id   AF-A0A1E5JLI7-F1
#
_cell.length_a   1.000
_cell.length_b   1.000
_cell.length_c   1.000
_cell.angle_alpha   90.00
_cell.angle_beta   90.00
_cell.angle_gamma   90.00
#
_symmetry.space_group_name_H-M   'P 1'
#
loop_
_entity.id
_entity.type
_entity.pdbx_description
1 polymer ?
#
loop_
_entity_poly.entity_id
_entity_poly.type
_entity_poly.pdbx_seq_one_letter_code
_entity_poly.pdbx_strand_id
1 'polypeptide(L)'
;MFVTHFQRAIAYIREAQEIALFVTLADARLSAIFRTSPLFYIMLPFIGFLLTVNALINGYRLTTASNRNFDRWFLFATSALCAVLASVSLYGAAISMALGYSFAAAPWFFASSLIVALVHQLVMVGLNLYRAFESPPNSAQRMHYIQAALGNLFAMTLIASALGVVFFTLLFPIAPAIGTLFALTAVLFTGLDISWSVAPHTLKRAIKGWFHLSKPDVTQDAIAQQEVILKLNGLKEEESNDHNYSRLFTYLDYSAVIRTMGVDAINPYLEGLIQYKLHILRQKADSQDAKIKDKISLLTSLLNVIENPQKISKKEVLEKYPLAFQSFWHEKGDVEQIFDAVIVAQRRSLPPEINIPSHKICV
;
A
#
# COMPACT_ATOMS: atom_id res chain seq x y z
N MET A 1 16.60 3.94 0.76
CA MET A 1 17.04 3.25 1.99
C MET A 1 16.93 4.16 3.22
N PHE A 2 17.53 5.35 3.24
CA PHE A 2 17.38 6.28 4.37
C PHE A 2 15.91 6.68 4.68
N VAL A 3 15.14 7.09 3.68
CA VAL A 3 13.73 7.52 3.84
C VAL A 3 12.84 6.41 4.42
N THR A 4 13.09 5.15 4.08
CA THR A 4 12.32 4.01 4.59
C THR A 4 12.65 3.71 6.06
N HIS A 5 13.91 3.84 6.47
CA HIS A 5 14.29 3.69 7.88
C HIS A 5 13.79 4.88 8.72
N PHE A 6 13.88 6.09 8.18
CA PHE A 6 13.39 7.30 8.85
C PHE A 6 11.88 7.26 9.08
N GLN A 7 11.09 6.85 8.07
CA GLN A 7 9.64 6.69 8.24
C GLN A 7 9.29 5.62 9.28
N ARG A 8 10.05 4.51 9.31
CA ARG A 8 9.85 3.46 10.31
C ARG A 8 10.17 3.97 11.72
N ALA A 9 11.22 4.77 11.88
CA ALA A 9 11.54 5.42 13.15
C ALA A 9 10.44 6.38 13.60
N ILE A 10 9.89 7.20 12.69
CA ILE A 10 8.77 8.10 12.99
C ILE A 10 7.53 7.31 13.42
N ALA A 11 7.22 6.21 12.73
CA ALA A 11 6.11 5.34 13.09
C ALA A 11 6.27 4.80 14.51
N TYR A 12 7.45 4.28 14.86
CA TYR A 12 7.72 3.79 16.22
C TYR A 12 7.63 4.85 17.30
N ILE A 13 8.20 6.03 17.05
CA ILE A 13 8.12 7.14 18.01
C ILE A 13 6.66 7.54 18.19
N ARG A 14 5.89 7.62 17.10
CA ARG A 14 4.46 7.93 17.15
C ARG A 14 3.68 6.88 17.94
N GLU A 15 3.86 5.59 17.64
CA GLU A 15 3.19 4.48 18.31
C GLU A 15 3.51 4.46 19.82
N ALA A 16 4.76 4.74 20.20
CA ALA A 16 5.16 4.87 21.60
C ALA A 16 4.48 6.06 22.31
N GLN A 17 4.36 7.20 21.62
CA GLN A 17 3.67 8.39 22.13
C GLN A 17 2.15 8.17 22.25
N GLU A 18 1.56 7.44 21.30
CA GLU A 18 0.14 7.04 21.34
C GLU A 18 -0.13 6.07 22.50
N ILE A 19 0.75 5.09 22.75
CA ILE A 19 0.65 4.23 23.94
C ILE A 19 0.71 5.07 25.22
N ALA A 20 1.69 5.97 25.34
CA ALA A 20 1.82 6.82 26.51
C ALA A 20 0.55 7.66 26.72
N LEU A 21 0.00 8.24 25.65
CA LEU A 21 -1.26 8.98 25.68
C LEU A 21 -2.41 8.09 26.18
N PHE A 22 -2.63 6.94 25.57
CA PHE A 22 -3.77 6.08 25.93
C PHE A 22 -3.65 5.51 27.35
N VAL A 23 -2.44 5.19 27.82
CA VAL A 23 -2.21 4.81 29.21
C VAL A 23 -2.59 5.95 30.16
N THR A 24 -2.19 7.19 29.86
CA THR A 24 -2.57 8.34 30.70
C THR A 24 -4.07 8.63 30.68
N LEU A 25 -4.75 8.35 29.55
CA LEU A 25 -6.19 8.52 29.40
C LEU A 25 -7.01 7.35 29.97
N ALA A 26 -6.39 6.21 30.25
CA ALA A 26 -7.07 5.02 30.77
C ALA A 26 -7.61 5.22 32.19
N ASP A 27 -7.01 6.12 32.97
CA ASP A 27 -7.42 6.43 34.34
C ASP A 27 -7.65 7.94 34.50
N ALA A 28 -8.75 8.32 35.16
CA ALA A 28 -9.14 9.72 35.32
C ALA A 28 -8.14 10.53 36.18
N ARG A 29 -7.48 9.91 37.16
CA ARG A 29 -6.48 10.56 38.01
C ARG A 29 -5.18 10.77 37.22
N LEU A 30 -4.75 9.75 36.46
CA LEU A 30 -3.60 9.88 35.56
C LEU A 30 -3.83 10.94 34.49
N SER A 31 -5.04 11.00 33.92
CA SER A 31 -5.42 12.01 32.93
C SER A 31 -5.39 13.42 33.52
N ALA A 32 -5.89 13.60 34.75
CA ALA A 32 -5.82 14.89 35.45
C ALA A 32 -4.38 15.32 35.74
N ILE A 33 -3.52 14.41 36.22
CA ILE A 33 -2.09 14.65 36.45
C ILE A 33 -1.37 14.96 35.14
N PHE A 34 -1.71 14.27 34.06
CA PHE A 34 -1.11 14.49 32.75
C PHE A 34 -1.43 15.91 32.25
N ARG A 35 -2.69 16.35 32.31
CA ARG A 35 -3.12 17.69 31.86
C ARG A 35 -2.42 18.84 32.59
N THR A 36 -2.01 18.63 33.84
CA THR A 36 -1.29 19.65 34.62
C THR A 36 0.23 19.52 34.50
N SER A 37 0.74 18.48 33.83
CA SER A 37 2.16 18.22 33.66
C SER A 37 2.74 18.98 32.46
N PRO A 38 4.02 19.42 32.54
CA PRO A 38 4.77 19.90 31.37
C PRO A 38 4.76 18.92 30.19
N LEU A 39 4.62 17.61 30.47
CA LEU A 39 4.52 16.58 29.45
C LEU A 39 3.33 16.79 28.51
N PHE A 40 2.20 17.34 28.99
CA PHE A 40 1.04 17.64 28.13
C PHE A 40 1.40 18.61 27.00
N TYR A 41 2.14 19.66 27.33
CA TYR A 41 2.56 20.71 26.39
C TYR A 41 3.64 20.27 25.41
N ILE A 42 4.31 19.15 25.67
CA ILE A 42 5.34 18.58 24.80
C ILE A 42 4.74 17.45 23.95
N MET A 43 4.06 16.51 24.60
CA MET A 43 3.60 15.25 24.01
C MET A 43 2.52 15.46 22.95
N LEU A 44 1.50 16.29 23.22
CA LEU A 44 0.42 16.52 22.26
C LEU A 44 0.89 17.25 21.00
N PRO A 45 1.60 18.40 21.09
CA PRO A 45 2.17 19.02 19.89
C PRO A 45 3.13 18.11 19.13
N PHE A 46 3.89 17.27 19.84
CA PHE A 46 4.82 16.33 19.22
C PHE A 46 4.11 15.23 18.42
N ILE A 47 2.99 14.68 18.90
CA ILE A 47 2.16 13.75 18.11
C ILE A 47 1.64 14.44 16.84
N GLY A 48 1.15 15.69 16.96
CA GLY A 48 0.73 16.49 15.79
C GLY A 48 1.87 16.70 14.79
N PHE A 49 3.06 17.04 15.28
CA PHE A 49 4.28 17.16 14.45
C PHE A 49 4.60 15.87 13.71
N LEU A 50 4.60 14.71 14.38
CA LEU A 50 4.90 13.42 13.76
C LEU A 50 3.89 13.07 12.65
N LEU A 51 2.61 13.42 12.84
CA LEU A 51 1.59 13.26 11.80
C LEU A 51 1.85 14.15 10.59
N THR A 52 2.23 15.41 10.81
CA THR A 52 2.61 16.33 9.72
C THR A 52 3.85 15.83 8.97
N VAL A 53 4.89 15.36 9.67
CA VAL A 53 6.07 14.76 9.03
C VAL A 53 5.68 13.52 8.21
N ASN A 54 4.79 12.67 8.72
CA ASN A 54 4.31 11.50 7.98
C ASN A 54 3.53 11.90 6.71
N ALA A 55 2.69 12.95 6.77
CA ALA A 55 2.00 13.49 5.61
C ALA A 55 2.98 14.04 4.56
N LEU A 56 4.04 14.74 4.99
CA LEU A 56 5.12 15.20 4.11
C LEU A 56 5.87 14.05 3.45
N ILE A 57 6.17 12.97 4.19
CA ILE A 57 6.80 11.77 3.63
C ILE A 57 5.89 11.12 2.59
N ASN A 58 4.58 11.02 2.85
CA ASN A 58 3.62 10.49 1.90
C ASN A 58 3.51 11.37 0.64
N GLY A 59 3.51 12.70 0.81
CA GLY A 59 3.55 13.65 -0.29
C GLY A 59 4.82 13.50 -1.13
N TYR A 60 5.98 13.42 -0.50
CA TYR A 60 7.24 13.14 -1.17
C TYR A 60 7.16 11.84 -1.98
N ARG A 61 6.70 10.73 -1.37
CA ARG A 61 6.52 9.44 -2.05
C ARG A 61 5.57 9.54 -3.25
N LEU A 62 4.49 10.29 -3.15
CA LEU A 62 3.56 10.53 -4.25
C LEU A 62 4.21 11.32 -5.39
N THR A 63 4.99 12.35 -5.07
CA THR A 63 5.67 13.16 -6.12
C THR A 63 6.74 12.36 -6.85
N THR A 64 7.51 11.53 -6.15
CA THR A 64 8.59 10.68 -6.71
C THR A 64 8.11 9.35 -7.27
N ALA A 65 6.82 9.03 -7.14
CA ALA A 65 6.24 7.79 -7.62
C ALA A 65 6.21 7.73 -9.15
N SER A 66 6.71 6.64 -9.72
CA SER A 66 6.54 6.31 -11.15
C SER A 66 5.06 6.16 -11.53
N ASN A 67 4.32 5.43 -10.70
CA ASN A 67 2.87 5.28 -10.80
C ASN A 67 2.16 6.02 -9.67
N ARG A 68 1.41 7.08 -10.00
CA ARG A 68 0.60 7.87 -9.05
C ARG A 68 -0.84 7.34 -9.04
N ASN A 69 -1.00 6.13 -8.54
CA ASN A 69 -2.30 5.45 -8.48
C ASN A 69 -3.20 6.01 -7.37
N PHE A 70 -4.45 5.56 -7.37
CA PHE A 70 -5.47 5.91 -6.39
C PHE A 70 -4.96 5.68 -4.96
N ASP A 71 -4.34 4.53 -4.68
CA ASP A 71 -3.85 4.20 -3.33
C ASP A 71 -2.89 5.27 -2.79
N ARG A 72 -1.93 5.73 -3.61
CA ARG A 72 -0.94 6.74 -3.20
C ARG A 72 -1.58 8.11 -3.04
N TRP A 73 -2.49 8.48 -3.94
CA TRP A 73 -3.23 9.74 -3.84
C TRP A 73 -4.14 9.78 -2.61
N PHE A 74 -4.90 8.71 -2.41
CA PHE A 74 -5.83 8.59 -1.31
C PHE A 74 -5.09 8.55 0.03
N LEU A 75 -3.96 7.82 0.13
CA LEU A 75 -3.10 7.82 1.30
C LEU A 75 -2.54 9.22 1.60
N PHE A 76 -2.08 9.95 0.59
CA PHE A 76 -1.59 11.32 0.78
C PHE A 76 -2.72 12.23 1.27
N ALA A 77 -3.86 12.27 0.58
CA ALA A 77 -4.98 13.15 0.90
C ALA A 77 -5.51 12.90 2.32
N THR A 78 -5.71 11.63 2.71
CA THR A 78 -6.17 11.28 4.04
C THR A 78 -5.11 11.61 5.10
N SER A 79 -3.83 11.33 4.84
CA SER A 79 -2.75 11.68 5.78
C SER A 79 -2.61 13.19 6.00
N ALA A 80 -2.77 14.00 4.95
CA ALA A 80 -2.76 15.45 5.04
C ALA A 80 -3.96 15.97 5.84
N LEU A 81 -5.17 15.46 5.56
CA LEU A 81 -6.38 15.85 6.28
C LEU A 81 -6.29 15.46 7.76
N CYS A 82 -5.83 14.24 8.08
CA CYS A 82 -5.56 13.82 9.45
C CYS A 82 -4.53 14.71 10.14
N ALA A 83 -3.42 15.04 9.48
CA ALA A 83 -2.39 15.89 10.04
C ALA A 83 -2.92 17.30 10.37
N VAL A 84 -3.74 17.89 9.50
CA VAL A 84 -4.37 19.20 9.75
C VAL A 84 -5.33 19.12 10.94
N LEU A 85 -6.26 18.17 10.93
CA LEU A 85 -7.26 18.03 12.01
C LEU A 85 -6.60 17.72 13.35
N ALA A 86 -5.66 16.79 13.39
CA ALA A 86 -4.90 16.46 14.58
C ALA A 86 -4.03 17.63 15.04
N SER A 87 -3.40 18.39 14.13
CA SER A 87 -2.61 19.56 14.53
C SER A 87 -3.49 20.65 15.14
N VAL A 88 -4.64 20.98 14.53
CA VAL A 88 -5.60 21.93 15.09
C VAL A 88 -6.03 21.50 16.49
N SER A 89 -6.34 20.22 16.67
CA SER A 89 -6.70 19.67 17.98
C SER A 89 -5.56 19.79 18.99
N LEU A 90 -4.40 19.19 18.70
CA LEU A 90 -3.34 18.93 19.66
C LEU A 90 -2.54 20.21 19.99
N TYR A 91 -2.21 21.02 18.97
CA TYR A 91 -1.59 22.34 19.20
C TYR A 91 -2.60 23.31 19.79
N GLY A 92 -3.83 23.33 19.26
CA GLY A 92 -4.89 24.20 19.78
C GLY A 92 -5.17 23.95 21.26
N ALA A 93 -5.25 22.68 21.67
CA ALA A 93 -5.44 22.31 23.07
C ALA A 93 -4.29 22.81 23.96
N ALA A 94 -3.04 22.62 23.53
CA ALA A 94 -1.87 23.08 24.29
C ALA A 94 -1.81 24.61 24.39
N ILE A 95 -2.04 25.32 23.28
CA ILE A 95 -2.00 26.80 23.23
C ILE A 95 -3.15 27.39 24.06
N SER A 96 -4.37 26.91 23.89
CA SER A 96 -5.52 27.42 24.65
C SER A 96 -5.32 27.20 26.15
N MET A 97 -4.83 26.02 26.54
CA MET A 97 -4.56 25.74 27.95
C MET A 97 -3.46 26.65 28.53
N ALA A 98 -2.40 26.93 27.75
CA ALA A 98 -1.35 27.88 28.15
C ALA A 98 -1.88 29.32 28.31
N LEU A 99 -2.90 29.70 27.53
CA LEU A 99 -3.58 31.00 27.63
C LEU A 99 -4.69 31.02 28.69
N GLY A 100 -4.91 29.93 29.43
CA GLY A 100 -5.96 29.82 30.45
C GLY A 100 -7.37 29.59 29.90
N TYR A 101 -7.51 29.23 28.62
CA TYR A 101 -8.79 28.91 27.98
C TYR A 101 -8.96 27.41 27.75
N SER A 102 -10.21 26.94 27.76
CA SER A 102 -10.54 25.58 27.36
C SER A 102 -10.88 25.53 25.87
N PHE A 103 -10.17 24.71 25.10
CA PHE A 103 -10.52 24.47 23.69
C PHE A 103 -11.52 23.32 23.58
N ALA A 104 -12.81 23.61 23.78
CA ALA A 104 -13.88 22.61 23.78
C ALA A 104 -14.00 21.84 22.44
N ALA A 105 -13.58 22.44 21.32
CA ALA A 105 -13.60 21.78 20.02
C ALA A 105 -12.40 20.84 19.78
N ALA A 106 -11.35 20.87 20.61
CA ALA A 106 -10.16 20.05 20.40
C ALA A 106 -10.47 18.55 20.27
N PRO A 107 -11.26 17.93 21.18
CA PRO A 107 -11.58 16.52 21.08
C PRO A 107 -12.40 16.17 19.82
N TRP A 108 -13.22 17.10 19.31
CA TRP A 108 -13.96 16.93 18.06
C TRP A 108 -13.02 16.86 16.86
N PHE A 109 -12.06 17.79 16.75
CA PHE A 109 -11.05 17.75 15.70
C PHE A 109 -10.20 16.48 15.76
N PHE A 110 -9.87 15.99 16.96
CA PHE A 110 -9.13 14.74 17.11
C PHE A 110 -9.96 13.53 16.68
N ALA A 111 -11.23 13.45 17.11
CA ALA A 111 -12.16 12.41 16.69
C ALA A 111 -12.36 12.42 15.17
N SER A 112 -12.52 13.60 14.55
CA SER A 112 -12.62 13.73 13.09
C SER A 112 -11.37 13.22 12.38
N SER A 113 -10.17 13.51 12.89
CA SER A 113 -8.93 12.94 12.35
C SER A 113 -8.95 11.40 12.39
N LEU A 114 -9.39 10.80 13.49
CA LEU A 114 -9.49 9.34 13.62
C LEU A 114 -10.56 8.75 12.70
N ILE A 115 -11.70 9.43 12.52
CA ILE A 115 -12.75 9.04 11.59
C ILE A 115 -12.23 9.05 10.15
N VAL A 116 -11.49 10.09 9.74
CA VAL A 116 -10.88 10.15 8.39
C VAL A 116 -9.91 8.98 8.19
N ALA A 117 -9.07 8.67 9.19
CA ALA A 117 -8.17 7.53 9.14
C ALA A 117 -8.94 6.19 9.07
N LEU A 118 -10.05 6.07 9.80
CA LEU A 118 -10.90 4.88 9.80
C LEU A 118 -11.56 4.66 8.44
N VAL A 119 -12.10 5.72 7.83
CA VAL A 119 -12.68 5.69 6.47
C VAL A 119 -11.61 5.27 5.46
N HIS A 120 -10.39 5.79 5.58
CA HIS A 120 -9.27 5.37 4.73
C HIS A 120 -9.04 3.85 4.83
N GLN A 121 -8.91 3.32 6.06
CA GLN A 121 -8.67 1.89 6.24
C GLN A 121 -9.84 1.05 5.73
N LEU A 122 -11.08 1.47 5.96
CA LEU A 122 -12.27 0.78 5.44
C LEU A 122 -12.26 0.69 3.91
N VAL A 123 -11.98 1.79 3.22
CA VAL A 123 -11.86 1.82 1.76
C VAL A 123 -10.74 0.90 1.29
N MET A 124 -9.58 0.92 1.96
CA MET A 124 -8.44 0.08 1.59
C MET A 124 -8.68 -1.41 1.89
N VAL A 125 -9.46 -1.77 2.93
CA VAL A 125 -9.94 -3.14 3.16
C VAL A 125 -10.82 -3.57 1.98
N GLY A 126 -11.83 -2.77 1.64
CA GLY A 126 -12.77 -3.07 0.55
C GLY A 126 -12.05 -3.23 -0.80
N LEU A 127 -11.15 -2.30 -1.13
CA LEU A 127 -10.37 -2.37 -2.37
C LEU A 127 -9.47 -3.60 -2.43
N ASN A 128 -8.78 -3.93 -1.33
CA ASN A 128 -7.92 -5.11 -1.31
C ASN A 128 -8.72 -6.42 -1.38
N LEU A 129 -9.89 -6.50 -0.74
CA LEU A 129 -10.77 -7.65 -0.88
C LEU A 129 -11.31 -7.78 -2.32
N TYR A 130 -11.69 -6.67 -2.94
CA TYR A 130 -12.12 -6.66 -4.33
C TYR A 130 -11.00 -7.09 -5.29
N ARG A 131 -9.77 -6.57 -5.11
CA ARG A 131 -8.59 -7.00 -5.87
C ARG A 131 -8.25 -8.47 -5.65
N ALA A 132 -8.41 -8.98 -4.43
CA ALA A 132 -8.22 -10.39 -4.12
C ALA A 132 -9.27 -11.28 -4.78
N PHE A 133 -10.51 -10.78 -4.92
CA PHE A 133 -11.59 -11.46 -5.63
C PHE A 133 -11.33 -11.51 -7.15
N GLU A 134 -10.83 -10.42 -7.73
CA GLU A 134 -10.48 -10.37 -9.15
C GLU A 134 -9.18 -11.11 -9.50
N SER A 135 -8.30 -11.36 -8.52
CA SER A 135 -7.04 -12.07 -8.74
C SER A 135 -7.25 -13.58 -8.91
N PRO A 136 -6.44 -14.28 -9.72
CA PRO A 136 -6.58 -15.72 -9.92
C PRO A 136 -6.53 -16.50 -8.59
N PRO A 137 -7.36 -17.56 -8.44
CA PRO A 137 -7.30 -18.42 -7.27
C PRO A 137 -5.91 -19.04 -7.15
N ASN A 138 -5.39 -19.18 -5.93
CA ASN A 138 -4.04 -19.69 -5.66
C ASN A 138 -2.88 -18.91 -6.28
N SER A 139 -3.07 -17.64 -6.65
CA SER A 139 -1.98 -16.74 -7.04
C SER A 139 -1.33 -16.02 -5.85
N ALA A 140 -0.06 -15.65 -6.01
CA ALA A 140 0.67 -14.84 -5.05
C ALA A 140 0.10 -13.42 -4.93
N GLN A 141 -0.48 -12.91 -6.02
CA GLN A 141 -1.16 -11.62 -6.07
C GLN A 141 -2.42 -11.63 -5.19
N ARG A 142 -3.27 -12.66 -5.32
CA ARG A 142 -4.45 -12.84 -4.46
C ARG A 142 -4.06 -12.88 -2.98
N MET A 143 -3.05 -13.68 -2.65
CA MET A 143 -2.57 -13.79 -1.26
C MET A 143 -1.99 -12.47 -0.74
N HIS A 144 -1.31 -11.70 -1.60
CA HIS A 144 -0.81 -10.37 -1.23
C HIS A 144 -1.95 -9.43 -0.83
N TYR A 145 -3.03 -9.38 -1.61
CA TYR A 145 -4.18 -8.53 -1.31
C TYR A 145 -4.97 -8.99 -0.08
N ILE A 146 -5.10 -10.31 0.15
CA ILE A 146 -5.69 -10.83 1.40
C ILE A 146 -4.87 -10.39 2.61
N GLN A 147 -3.54 -10.54 2.56
CA GLN A 147 -2.66 -10.07 3.63
C GLN A 147 -2.78 -8.55 3.85
N ALA A 148 -2.87 -7.76 2.78
CA ALA A 148 -3.04 -6.33 2.86
C ALA A 148 -4.41 -5.93 3.46
N ALA A 149 -5.49 -6.62 3.08
CA ALA A 149 -6.82 -6.42 3.67
C ALA A 149 -6.83 -6.72 5.18
N LEU A 150 -6.21 -7.82 5.60
CA LEU A 150 -6.07 -8.15 7.03
C LEU A 150 -5.22 -7.11 7.78
N GLY A 151 -4.14 -6.62 7.17
CA GLY A 151 -3.34 -5.54 7.73
C GLY A 151 -4.15 -4.25 7.93
N ASN A 152 -4.94 -3.86 6.93
CA ASN A 152 -5.82 -2.68 7.03
C ASN A 152 -6.94 -2.90 8.07
N LEU A 153 -7.47 -4.12 8.17
CA LEU A 153 -8.48 -4.46 9.19
C LEU A 153 -7.91 -4.36 10.61
N PHE A 154 -6.68 -4.83 10.81
CA PHE A 154 -5.98 -4.66 12.08
C PHE A 154 -5.78 -3.18 12.42
N ALA A 155 -5.30 -2.38 11.46
CA ALA A 155 -5.16 -0.93 11.64
C ALA A 155 -6.51 -0.25 11.93
N MET A 156 -7.60 -0.69 11.27
CA MET A 156 -8.95 -0.20 11.52
C MET A 156 -9.39 -0.45 12.96
N THR A 157 -9.12 -1.64 13.52
CA THR A 157 -9.43 -1.98 14.92
C THR A 157 -8.64 -1.11 15.90
N LEU A 158 -7.36 -0.84 15.62
CA LEU A 158 -6.53 0.06 16.42
C LEU A 158 -7.12 1.49 16.42
N ILE A 159 -7.44 2.03 15.23
CA ILE A 159 -8.02 3.36 15.08
C ILE A 159 -9.40 3.45 15.74
N ALA A 160 -10.24 2.42 15.58
CA ALA A 160 -11.55 2.35 16.23
C ALA A 160 -11.42 2.34 17.76
N SER A 161 -10.40 1.65 18.28
CA SER A 161 -10.10 1.65 19.71
C SER A 161 -9.68 3.04 20.19
N ALA A 162 -8.76 3.69 19.49
CA ALA A 162 -8.36 5.07 19.77
C ALA A 162 -9.54 6.06 19.69
N LEU A 163 -10.42 5.89 18.70
CA LEU A 163 -11.64 6.70 18.57
C LEU A 163 -12.56 6.50 19.77
N GLY A 164 -12.74 5.25 20.22
CA GLY A 164 -13.48 4.93 21.44
C GLY A 164 -12.91 5.62 22.67
N VAL A 165 -11.57 5.65 22.82
CA VAL A 165 -10.92 6.41 23.91
C VAL A 165 -11.32 7.87 23.85
N VAL A 166 -11.13 8.53 22.71
CA VAL A 166 -11.45 9.96 22.55
C VAL A 166 -12.93 10.22 22.82
N PHE A 167 -13.81 9.37 22.31
CA PHE A 167 -15.25 9.53 22.45
C PHE A 167 -15.71 9.39 23.91
N PHE A 168 -15.27 8.35 24.62
CA PHE A 168 -15.76 8.04 25.97
C PHE A 168 -14.96 8.70 27.10
N THR A 169 -13.75 9.20 26.84
CA THR A 169 -12.93 9.88 27.87
C THR A 169 -12.86 11.40 27.68
N LEU A 170 -12.97 11.91 26.45
CA LEU A 170 -12.82 13.34 26.15
C LEU A 170 -14.14 14.00 25.75
N LEU A 171 -14.96 13.37 24.90
CA LEU A 171 -16.22 13.96 24.41
C LEU A 171 -17.40 13.68 25.33
N PHE A 172 -17.58 12.42 25.74
CA PHE A 172 -18.70 11.95 26.54
C PHE A 172 -18.21 11.14 27.75
N PRO A 173 -17.70 11.81 28.80
CA PRO A 173 -17.15 11.16 30.00
C PRO A 173 -18.26 10.58 30.92
N ILE A 174 -19.34 10.05 30.33
CA ILE A 174 -20.51 9.50 31.03
C ILE A 174 -20.25 8.04 31.44
N ALA A 175 -19.35 7.35 30.75
CA ALA A 175 -18.98 5.96 31.03
C ALA A 175 -17.46 5.75 31.04
N PRO A 176 -16.75 6.22 32.10
CA PRO A 176 -15.29 6.16 32.17
C PRO A 176 -14.72 4.74 32.02
N ALA A 177 -15.42 3.73 32.55
CA ALA A 177 -15.01 2.33 32.42
C ALA A 177 -14.97 1.83 30.97
N ILE A 178 -15.87 2.32 30.10
CA ILE A 178 -15.86 2.01 28.67
C ILE A 178 -14.65 2.68 28.01
N GLY A 179 -14.37 3.93 28.36
CA GLY A 179 -13.16 4.63 27.92
C GLY A 179 -11.87 3.91 28.31
N THR A 180 -11.78 3.41 29.55
CA THR A 180 -10.65 2.59 30.03
C THR A 180 -10.51 1.30 29.22
N LEU A 181 -11.61 0.59 28.94
CA LEU A 181 -11.59 -0.63 28.13
C LEU A 181 -11.02 -0.36 26.73
N PHE A 182 -11.48 0.71 26.08
CA PHE A 182 -10.94 1.12 24.77
C PHE A 182 -9.47 1.54 24.85
N ALA A 183 -9.05 2.18 25.94
CA ALA A 183 -7.66 2.61 26.12
C ALA A 183 -6.72 1.41 26.27
N LEU A 184 -7.10 0.45 27.12
CA LEU A 184 -6.36 -0.81 27.27
C LEU A 184 -6.32 -1.61 25.96
N THR A 185 -7.44 -1.62 25.22
CA THR A 185 -7.50 -2.25 23.90
C THR A 185 -6.53 -1.58 22.93
N ALA A 186 -6.55 -0.24 22.82
CA ALA A 186 -5.62 0.49 21.97
C ALA A 186 -4.15 0.23 22.33
N VAL A 187 -3.82 0.21 23.63
CA VAL A 187 -2.46 -0.13 24.11
C VAL A 187 -2.07 -1.54 23.72
N LEU A 188 -2.95 -2.54 23.92
CA LEU A 188 -2.70 -3.93 23.54
C LEU A 188 -2.44 -4.07 22.04
N PHE A 189 -3.31 -3.50 21.20
CA PHE A 189 -3.17 -3.57 19.75
C PHE A 189 -1.90 -2.86 19.26
N THR A 190 -1.55 -1.71 19.83
CA THR A 190 -0.31 -1.01 19.48
C THR A 190 0.92 -1.80 19.93
N GLY A 191 0.88 -2.43 21.10
CA GLY A 191 1.93 -3.34 21.58
C GLY A 191 2.10 -4.57 20.68
N LEU A 192 1.00 -5.13 20.18
CA LEU A 192 1.02 -6.22 19.20
C LEU A 192 1.62 -5.77 17.86
N ASP A 193 1.31 -4.55 17.40
CA ASP A 193 1.87 -3.99 16.17
C ASP A 193 3.39 -3.81 16.25
N ILE A 194 3.86 -3.21 17.35
CA ILE A 194 5.29 -3.06 17.64
C ILE A 194 5.96 -4.45 17.69
N SER A 195 5.38 -5.39 18.43
CA SER A 195 5.90 -6.76 18.55
C SER A 195 5.98 -7.45 17.18
N TRP A 196 4.94 -7.34 16.37
CA TRP A 196 4.90 -7.88 15.02
C TRP A 196 5.96 -7.22 14.13
N SER A 197 6.15 -5.92 14.21
CA SER A 197 7.12 -5.21 13.39
C SER A 197 8.57 -5.64 13.69
N VAL A 198 8.90 -5.89 14.96
CA VAL A 198 10.24 -6.31 15.43
C VAL A 198 10.44 -7.83 15.31
N ALA A 199 9.37 -8.61 15.23
CA ALA A 199 9.45 -10.06 15.12
C ALA A 199 10.33 -10.53 13.92
N PRO A 200 11.15 -11.57 14.12
CA PRO A 200 12.02 -12.10 13.08
C PRO A 200 11.21 -12.72 11.94
N HIS A 201 11.80 -12.74 10.74
CA HIS A 201 11.15 -13.26 9.53
C HIS A 201 10.69 -14.72 9.68
N THR A 202 11.45 -15.55 10.41
CA THR A 202 11.10 -16.95 10.69
C THR A 202 9.79 -17.08 11.45
N LEU A 203 9.59 -16.27 12.49
CA LEU A 203 8.36 -16.23 13.28
C LEU A 203 7.18 -15.74 12.44
N LYS A 204 7.38 -14.65 11.67
CA LYS A 204 6.36 -14.14 10.74
C LYS A 204 5.92 -15.19 9.74
N ARG A 205 6.87 -15.97 9.20
CA ARG A 205 6.58 -17.04 8.24
C ARG A 205 5.85 -18.20 8.90
N ALA A 206 6.22 -18.61 10.11
CA ALA A 206 5.53 -19.65 10.85
C ALA A 206 4.07 -19.28 11.13
N ILE A 207 3.83 -18.06 11.61
CA ILE A 207 2.48 -17.55 11.88
C ILE A 207 1.66 -17.47 10.58
N LYS A 208 2.22 -16.90 9.51
CA LYS A 208 1.56 -16.89 8.20
C LYS A 208 1.27 -18.31 7.67
N GLY A 209 2.16 -19.27 7.92
CA GLY A 209 1.96 -20.68 7.60
C GLY A 209 0.77 -21.27 8.35
N TRP A 210 0.68 -21.03 9.66
CA TRP A 210 -0.41 -21.55 10.49
C TRP A 210 -1.78 -21.00 10.06
N PHE A 211 -1.86 -19.73 9.70
CA PHE A 211 -3.10 -19.11 9.20
C PHE A 211 -3.38 -19.36 7.71
N HIS A 212 -2.61 -20.21 7.02
CA HIS A 212 -2.72 -20.43 5.57
C HIS A 212 -2.61 -19.15 4.74
N LEU A 213 -1.92 -18.14 5.28
CA LEU A 213 -1.62 -16.87 4.63
C LEU A 213 -0.27 -16.90 3.92
N SER A 214 0.35 -18.06 3.76
CA SER A 214 1.61 -18.16 3.03
C SER A 214 1.37 -17.94 1.54
N LYS A 215 2.29 -17.22 0.88
CA LYS A 215 2.23 -17.09 -0.58
C LYS A 215 2.41 -18.49 -1.20
N PRO A 216 1.64 -18.81 -2.25
CA PRO A 216 1.80 -20.06 -3.01
C PRO A 216 3.20 -20.13 -3.61
N ASP A 217 3.65 -21.35 -3.92
CA ASP A 217 4.95 -21.56 -4.55
C ASP A 217 4.95 -21.00 -5.98
N VAL A 218 6.14 -20.71 -6.52
CA VAL A 218 6.34 -20.10 -7.85
C VAL A 218 5.70 -20.94 -8.95
N THR A 219 5.72 -22.27 -8.80
CA THR A 219 5.09 -23.22 -9.71
C THR A 219 3.56 -23.11 -9.69
N GLN A 220 2.96 -23.07 -8.50
CA GLN A 220 1.52 -22.92 -8.30
C GLN A 220 1.01 -21.56 -8.79
N ASP A 221 1.77 -20.49 -8.51
CA ASP A 221 1.45 -19.13 -8.96
C ASP A 221 1.44 -19.04 -10.49
N ALA A 222 2.43 -19.64 -11.15
CA ALA A 222 2.49 -19.65 -12.60
C ALA A 222 1.38 -20.48 -13.25
N ILE A 223 1.02 -21.64 -12.67
CA ILE A 223 -0.11 -22.46 -13.14
C ILE A 223 -1.41 -21.67 -13.02
N ALA A 224 -1.67 -21.02 -11.88
CA ALA A 224 -2.85 -20.20 -11.67
C ALA A 224 -2.95 -19.06 -12.70
N GLN A 225 -1.83 -18.40 -13.01
CA GLN A 225 -1.79 -17.32 -14.01
C GLN A 225 -1.96 -17.86 -15.44
N GLN A 226 -1.34 -19.00 -15.77
CA GLN A 226 -1.43 -19.65 -17.08
C GLN A 226 -2.85 -20.13 -17.39
N GLU A 227 -3.56 -20.71 -16.41
CA GLU A 227 -4.96 -21.12 -16.57
C GLU A 227 -5.87 -19.94 -16.96
N VAL A 228 -5.66 -18.76 -16.37
CA VAL A 228 -6.48 -17.59 -16.73
C VAL A 228 -6.09 -17.02 -18.09
N ILE A 229 -4.81 -17.09 -18.50
CA ILE A 229 -4.40 -16.72 -19.86
C ILE A 229 -5.03 -17.65 -20.90
N LEU A 230 -5.02 -18.97 -20.64
CA LEU A 230 -5.61 -19.96 -21.53
C LEU A 230 -7.12 -19.76 -21.67
N LYS A 231 -7.83 -19.50 -20.55
CA LYS A 231 -9.26 -19.14 -20.59
C LYS A 231 -9.51 -17.87 -21.39
N LEU A 232 -8.66 -16.85 -21.25
CA LEU A 232 -8.79 -15.61 -22.02
C LEU A 232 -8.55 -15.81 -23.52
N ASN A 233 -7.61 -16.69 -23.88
CA ASN A 233 -7.33 -17.02 -25.28
C ASN A 233 -8.41 -17.92 -25.89
N GLY A 234 -9.03 -18.82 -25.11
CA GLY A 234 -10.18 -19.62 -25.55
C GLY A 234 -11.47 -18.79 -25.71
N LEU A 235 -11.65 -17.74 -24.91
CA LEU A 235 -12.74 -16.77 -25.05
C LEU A 235 -12.60 -15.85 -26.29
N LYS A 236 -11.50 -15.94 -27.06
CA LYS A 236 -11.39 -15.24 -28.35
C LYS A 236 -12.17 -15.92 -29.48
N GLU A 237 -12.73 -17.11 -29.27
CA GLU A 237 -13.54 -17.81 -30.29
C GLU A 237 -15.05 -17.59 -30.16
N GLU A 238 -15.54 -17.09 -29.03
CA GLU A 238 -16.94 -16.66 -28.89
C GLU A 238 -17.00 -15.20 -28.48
N GLU A 239 -17.49 -14.35 -29.39
CA GLU A 239 -18.02 -13.00 -29.12
C GLU A 239 -19.05 -13.06 -27.98
N SER A 240 -18.59 -13.11 -26.74
CA SER A 240 -19.44 -13.02 -25.57
C SER A 240 -19.36 -11.59 -25.05
N ASN A 241 -20.55 -10.96 -25.05
CA ASN A 241 -20.91 -9.63 -24.57
C ASN A 241 -20.53 -9.30 -23.11
N ASP A 242 -19.57 -9.99 -22.51
CA ASP A 242 -19.14 -9.84 -21.11
C ASP A 242 -17.98 -8.84 -20.93
N HIS A 243 -17.52 -8.23 -22.03
CA HIS A 243 -16.42 -7.25 -22.05
C HIS A 243 -16.84 -5.81 -21.66
N ASN A 244 -18.10 -5.59 -21.26
CA ASN A 244 -18.65 -4.25 -20.97
C ASN A 244 -18.69 -3.84 -19.49
N TYR A 245 -18.15 -4.64 -18.58
CA TYR A 245 -17.72 -4.09 -17.29
C TYR A 245 -16.29 -3.61 -17.46
N SER A 246 -16.08 -2.30 -17.47
CA SER A 246 -14.77 -1.66 -17.36
C SER A 246 -14.11 -2.10 -16.06
N ARG A 247 -13.47 -3.27 -16.07
CA ARG A 247 -12.80 -3.84 -14.89
C ARG A 247 -11.68 -2.89 -14.45
N LEU A 248 -11.63 -2.63 -13.15
CA LEU A 248 -10.83 -1.56 -12.57
C LEU A 248 -9.38 -2.00 -12.27
N PHE A 249 -9.09 -3.30 -12.22
CA PHE A 249 -7.78 -3.83 -11.83
C PHE A 249 -7.23 -4.91 -12.78
N THR A 250 -5.89 -5.08 -12.77
CA THR A 250 -5.16 -5.98 -13.65
C THR A 250 -5.00 -7.30 -12.93
N TYR A 251 -5.50 -8.37 -13.55
CA TYR A 251 -5.57 -9.70 -12.96
C TYR A 251 -4.32 -10.57 -13.22
N LEU A 252 -3.47 -10.17 -14.19
CA LEU A 252 -2.33 -10.98 -14.64
C LEU A 252 -1.03 -10.53 -14.00
N ASP A 253 -0.19 -11.51 -13.63
CA ASP A 253 1.25 -11.29 -13.47
C ASP A 253 1.99 -12.10 -14.54
N TYR A 254 2.23 -11.46 -15.70
CA TYR A 254 2.97 -12.07 -16.80
C TYR A 254 4.38 -12.53 -16.39
N SER A 255 4.98 -11.90 -15.37
CA SER A 255 6.30 -12.27 -14.89
C SER A 255 6.30 -13.61 -14.14
N ALA A 256 5.19 -13.99 -13.51
CA ALA A 256 5.04 -15.29 -12.85
C ALA A 256 5.03 -16.44 -13.86
N VAL A 257 4.30 -16.27 -14.97
CA VAL A 257 4.19 -17.25 -16.07
C VAL A 257 5.55 -17.46 -16.74
N ILE A 258 6.28 -16.37 -16.99
CA ILE A 258 7.60 -16.44 -17.63
C ILE A 258 8.63 -17.15 -16.75
N ARG A 259 8.46 -17.22 -15.42
CA ARG A 259 9.43 -17.92 -14.54
C ARG A 259 9.39 -19.44 -14.67
N THR A 260 8.26 -20.01 -15.08
CA THR A 260 8.09 -21.46 -15.19
C THR A 260 8.06 -21.97 -16.63
N MET A 261 7.85 -21.06 -17.59
CA MET A 261 7.87 -21.38 -19.02
C MET A 261 9.25 -21.89 -19.48
N GLY A 262 9.28 -22.81 -20.46
CA GLY A 262 10.53 -23.23 -21.11
C GLY A 262 11.18 -22.05 -21.85
N VAL A 263 12.52 -21.95 -21.82
CA VAL A 263 13.26 -20.78 -22.36
C VAL A 263 12.90 -20.50 -23.82
N ASP A 264 12.74 -21.55 -24.62
CA ASP A 264 12.42 -21.47 -26.06
C ASP A 264 11.00 -20.93 -26.33
N ALA A 265 10.09 -21.02 -25.36
CA ALA A 265 8.72 -20.55 -25.47
C ALA A 265 8.52 -19.09 -24.99
N ILE A 266 9.50 -18.50 -24.29
CA ILE A 266 9.37 -17.18 -23.66
C ILE A 266 9.26 -16.05 -24.70
N ASN A 267 10.20 -16.01 -25.66
CA ASN A 267 10.24 -14.97 -26.69
C ASN A 267 8.98 -14.96 -27.58
N PRO A 268 8.55 -16.10 -28.18
CA PRO A 268 7.35 -16.09 -29.01
C PRO A 268 6.07 -15.74 -28.22
N TYR A 269 6.00 -16.11 -26.94
CA TYR A 269 4.90 -15.71 -26.05
C TYR A 269 4.88 -14.19 -25.81
N LEU A 270 6.02 -13.60 -25.47
CA LEU A 270 6.15 -12.16 -25.24
C LEU A 270 5.87 -11.33 -26.50
N GLU A 271 6.37 -11.77 -27.66
CA GLU A 271 6.10 -11.13 -28.94
C GLU A 271 4.61 -11.11 -29.26
N GLY A 272 3.93 -12.26 -29.17
CA GLY A 272 2.49 -12.34 -29.42
C GLY A 272 1.69 -11.46 -28.45
N LEU A 273 2.08 -11.41 -27.18
CA LEU A 273 1.46 -10.56 -26.17
C LEU A 273 1.63 -9.06 -26.47
N ILE A 274 2.85 -8.64 -26.81
CA ILE A 274 3.17 -7.25 -27.15
C ILE A 274 2.44 -6.82 -28.42
N GLN A 275 2.45 -7.66 -29.47
CA GLN A 275 1.75 -7.38 -30.72
C GLN A 275 0.24 -7.24 -30.53
N TYR A 276 -0.37 -8.13 -29.75
CA TYR A 276 -1.79 -8.04 -29.40
C TYR A 276 -2.12 -6.73 -28.67
N LYS A 277 -1.31 -6.34 -27.68
CA LYS A 277 -1.52 -5.08 -26.94
C LYS A 277 -1.28 -3.84 -27.79
N LEU A 278 -0.29 -3.87 -28.70
CA LEU A 278 -0.05 -2.82 -29.68
C LEU A 278 -1.26 -2.64 -30.61
N HIS A 279 -1.87 -3.73 -31.06
CA HIS A 279 -3.06 -3.68 -31.91
C HIS A 279 -4.22 -2.95 -31.20
N ILE A 280 -4.53 -3.33 -29.95
CA ILE A 280 -5.59 -2.67 -29.15
C ILE A 280 -5.29 -1.19 -28.92
N LEU A 281 -4.04 -0.86 -28.56
CA LEU A 281 -3.67 0.53 -28.26
C LEU A 281 -3.69 1.41 -29.50
N ARG A 282 -3.32 0.87 -30.68
CA ARG A 282 -3.39 1.59 -31.96
C ARG A 282 -4.83 1.85 -32.40
N GLN A 283 -5.76 0.92 -32.13
CA GLN A 283 -7.19 1.14 -32.39
C GLN A 283 -7.80 2.25 -31.54
N LYS A 284 -7.28 2.43 -30.31
CA LYS A 284 -7.71 3.48 -29.37
C LYS A 284 -6.84 4.74 -29.44
N ALA A 285 -5.89 4.80 -30.38
CA ALA A 285 -4.94 5.88 -30.47
C ALA A 285 -5.62 7.15 -30.98
N ASP A 286 -6.06 7.98 -30.05
CA ASP A 286 -6.37 9.36 -30.38
C ASP A 286 -5.05 10.14 -30.54
N SER A 287 -4.97 10.96 -31.58
CA SER A 287 -3.74 11.69 -31.96
C SER A 287 -3.25 12.65 -30.87
N GLN A 288 -4.06 12.93 -29.85
CA GLN A 288 -3.77 13.84 -28.75
C GLN A 288 -3.42 13.15 -27.43
N ASP A 289 -3.60 11.83 -27.28
CA ASP A 289 -3.30 11.15 -26.00
C ASP A 289 -1.81 10.79 -25.89
N ALA A 290 -1.05 11.67 -25.23
CA ALA A 290 0.37 11.47 -24.95
C ALA A 290 0.68 10.18 -24.17
N LYS A 291 -0.26 9.72 -23.32
CA LYS A 291 -0.09 8.49 -22.53
C LYS A 291 -0.19 7.25 -23.41
N ILE A 292 -1.11 7.23 -24.38
CA ILE A 292 -1.22 6.12 -25.34
C ILE A 292 0.02 6.08 -26.24
N LYS A 293 0.52 7.25 -26.68
CA LYS A 293 1.76 7.33 -27.46
C LYS A 293 2.96 6.74 -26.70
N ASP A 294 3.17 7.15 -25.45
CA ASP A 294 4.26 6.60 -24.61
C ASP A 294 4.15 5.09 -24.44
N LYS A 295 2.94 4.55 -24.23
CA LYS A 295 2.70 3.11 -24.14
C LYS A 295 3.03 2.37 -25.44
N ILE A 296 2.63 2.91 -26.58
CA ILE A 296 2.92 2.33 -27.90
C ILE A 296 4.43 2.36 -28.16
N SER A 297 5.10 3.48 -27.89
CA SER A 297 6.54 3.62 -28.08
C SER A 297 7.33 2.67 -27.17
N LEU A 298 6.93 2.53 -25.91
CA LEU A 298 7.54 1.57 -24.99
C LEU A 298 7.38 0.13 -25.48
N LEU A 299 6.17 -0.30 -25.82
CA LEU A 299 5.91 -1.65 -26.31
C LEU A 299 6.66 -1.95 -27.62
N THR A 300 6.75 -0.98 -28.52
CA THR A 300 7.54 -1.11 -29.77
C THR A 300 9.03 -1.26 -29.45
N SER A 301 9.55 -0.46 -28.50
CA SER A 301 10.94 -0.58 -28.05
C SER A 301 11.23 -1.93 -27.38
N LEU A 302 10.26 -2.51 -26.65
CA LEU A 302 10.42 -3.83 -26.02
C LEU A 302 10.44 -4.94 -27.06
N LEU A 303 9.62 -4.85 -28.11
CA LEU A 303 9.62 -5.80 -29.22
C LEU A 303 10.99 -5.85 -29.90
N ASN A 304 11.56 -4.68 -30.21
CA ASN A 304 12.90 -4.58 -30.78
C ASN A 304 13.97 -5.20 -29.87
N VAL A 305 13.80 -5.15 -28.55
CA VAL A 305 14.75 -5.72 -27.58
C VAL A 305 14.62 -7.24 -27.47
N ILE A 306 13.43 -7.79 -27.69
CA ILE A 306 13.25 -9.25 -27.77
C ILE A 306 13.92 -9.77 -29.05
N GLU A 307 13.73 -9.08 -30.18
CA GLU A 307 14.37 -9.42 -31.46
C GLU A 307 15.89 -9.21 -31.44
N ASN A 308 16.35 -8.12 -30.81
CA ASN A 308 17.76 -7.75 -30.69
C ASN A 308 18.13 -7.57 -29.21
N PRO A 309 18.66 -8.60 -28.53
CA PRO A 309 18.89 -8.60 -27.09
C PRO A 309 19.82 -7.46 -26.65
N GLN A 310 19.22 -6.38 -26.14
CA GLN A 310 19.91 -5.27 -25.48
C GLN A 310 19.50 -5.19 -24.02
N LYS A 311 20.47 -5.00 -23.12
CA LYS A 311 20.18 -4.88 -21.69
C LYS A 311 19.38 -3.62 -21.43
N ILE A 312 18.19 -3.76 -20.83
CA ILE A 312 17.34 -2.62 -20.48
C ILE A 312 17.41 -2.33 -18.98
N SER A 313 17.52 -1.04 -18.64
CA SER A 313 17.35 -0.55 -17.27
C SER A 313 15.96 0.04 -17.04
N LYS A 314 15.27 -0.37 -15.97
CA LYS A 314 13.98 0.23 -15.56
C LYS A 314 14.08 1.74 -15.35
N LYS A 315 15.23 2.23 -14.87
CA LYS A 315 15.45 3.66 -14.61
C LYS A 315 15.46 4.47 -15.91
N GLU A 316 16.21 4.03 -16.91
CA GLU A 316 16.30 4.69 -18.22
C GLU A 316 14.96 4.70 -18.94
N VAL A 317 14.21 3.61 -18.85
CA VAL A 317 12.89 3.50 -19.49
C VAL A 317 11.85 4.37 -18.79
N LEU A 318 11.91 4.51 -17.47
CA LEU A 318 11.06 5.43 -16.72
C LEU A 318 11.34 6.90 -17.06
N GLU A 319 12.60 7.26 -17.33
CA GLU A 319 12.97 8.60 -17.78
C GLU A 319 12.50 8.87 -19.22
N LYS A 320 12.57 7.85 -20.09
CA LYS A 320 12.21 7.98 -21.52
C LYS A 320 10.71 7.90 -21.80
N TYR A 321 9.96 7.10 -21.04
CA TYR A 321 8.51 6.87 -21.23
C TYR A 321 7.73 6.97 -19.91
N PRO A 322 7.77 8.12 -19.20
CA PRO A 322 7.21 8.24 -17.86
C PRO A 322 5.70 8.00 -17.81
N LEU A 323 4.95 8.35 -18.86
CA LEU A 323 3.49 8.21 -18.86
C LEU A 323 3.04 6.76 -19.11
N ALA A 324 3.91 5.93 -19.70
CA ALA A 324 3.59 4.54 -20.01
C ALA A 324 3.30 3.71 -18.74
N PHE A 325 3.95 4.06 -17.63
CA PHE A 325 3.83 3.40 -16.33
C PHE A 325 2.70 3.94 -15.46
N GLN A 326 2.07 5.06 -15.86
CA GLN A 326 0.99 5.65 -15.06
C GLN A 326 -0.31 4.87 -15.24
N SER A 327 -0.89 4.41 -14.13
CA SER A 327 -2.23 3.86 -14.09
C SER A 327 -2.93 4.29 -12.81
N PHE A 328 -4.07 4.98 -12.95
CA PHE A 328 -4.76 5.52 -11.78
C PHE A 328 -5.38 4.40 -10.94
N TRP A 329 -6.12 3.50 -11.56
CA TRP A 329 -6.81 2.42 -10.84
C TRP A 329 -5.90 1.23 -10.51
N HIS A 330 -4.81 1.04 -11.26
CA HIS A 330 -3.99 -0.15 -11.14
C HIS A 330 -2.74 0.08 -10.31
N GLU A 331 -2.39 -0.87 -9.45
CA GLU A 331 -1.12 -0.87 -8.70
C GLU A 331 0.09 -0.91 -9.65
N LYS A 332 0.00 -1.79 -10.66
CA LYS A 332 0.89 -1.82 -11.82
C LYS A 332 0.05 -1.83 -13.08
N GLY A 333 0.39 -0.98 -14.05
CA GLY A 333 -0.30 -1.00 -15.35
C GLY A 333 0.09 -2.22 -16.18
N ASP A 334 -0.78 -2.66 -17.09
CA ASP A 334 -0.49 -3.78 -18.02
C ASP A 334 0.86 -3.66 -18.73
N VAL A 335 1.20 -2.45 -19.20
CA VAL A 335 2.48 -2.19 -19.89
C VAL A 335 3.67 -2.30 -18.93
N GLU A 336 3.50 -1.90 -17.67
CA GLU A 336 4.53 -2.09 -16.63
C GLU A 336 4.73 -3.58 -16.31
N GLN A 337 3.66 -4.36 -16.28
CA GLN A 337 3.75 -5.80 -16.05
C GLN A 337 4.43 -6.53 -17.22
N ILE A 338 4.13 -6.16 -18.47
CA ILE A 338 4.82 -6.68 -19.66
C ILE A 338 6.30 -6.30 -19.63
N PHE A 339 6.61 -5.05 -19.26
CA PHE A 339 7.99 -4.60 -19.07
C PHE A 339 8.74 -5.42 -18.01
N ASP A 340 8.14 -5.63 -16.83
CA ASP A 340 8.70 -6.45 -15.77
C ASP A 340 8.91 -7.91 -16.25
N ALA A 341 8.00 -8.43 -17.09
CA ALA A 341 8.07 -9.75 -17.69
C ALA A 341 9.24 -9.89 -18.68
N VAL A 342 9.49 -8.88 -19.53
CA VAL A 342 10.66 -8.81 -20.42
C VAL A 342 11.97 -8.79 -19.63
N ILE A 343 12.05 -8.04 -18.52
CA ILE A 343 13.24 -8.06 -17.65
C ILE A 343 13.50 -9.46 -17.09
N VAL A 344 12.46 -10.16 -16.66
CA VAL A 344 12.59 -11.53 -16.14
C VAL A 344 13.07 -12.48 -17.24
N ALA A 345 12.55 -12.35 -18.47
CA ALA A 345 13.02 -13.12 -19.62
C ALA A 345 14.52 -12.93 -19.87
N GLN A 346 14.99 -11.68 -19.94
CA GLN A 346 16.41 -11.38 -20.14
C GLN A 346 17.32 -12.02 -19.09
N ARG A 347 16.89 -12.03 -17.82
CA ARG A 347 17.64 -12.67 -16.73
C ARG A 347 17.73 -14.19 -16.87
N ARG A 348 16.73 -14.83 -17.49
CA ARG A 348 16.72 -16.27 -17.75
C ARG A 348 17.51 -16.67 -19.00
N SER A 349 17.64 -15.77 -19.97
CA SER A 349 18.40 -15.98 -21.20
C SER A 349 19.92 -15.76 -21.03
N LEU A 350 20.37 -15.14 -19.94
CA LEU A 350 21.79 -14.98 -19.62
C LEU A 350 22.38 -16.29 -19.05
N PRO A 351 23.57 -16.74 -19.50
CA PRO A 351 24.21 -17.94 -18.96
C PRO A 351 24.52 -17.79 -17.46
N PRO A 352 24.53 -18.90 -16.70
CA PRO A 352 24.62 -18.90 -15.23
C PRO A 352 25.93 -18.32 -14.65
N GLU A 353 26.95 -18.02 -15.47
CA GLU A 353 28.23 -17.48 -15.00
C GLU A 353 28.23 -15.98 -14.63
N ILE A 354 27.12 -15.26 -14.86
CA ILE A 354 26.96 -13.84 -14.43
C ILE A 354 25.91 -13.70 -13.32
N ASN A 355 25.33 -14.79 -12.83
CA ASN A 355 24.51 -14.78 -11.62
C ASN A 355 25.38 -14.87 -10.37
N ILE A 356 26.19 -13.84 -10.11
CA ILE A 356 26.55 -13.54 -8.72
C ILE A 356 25.24 -13.19 -8.03
N PRO A 357 24.79 -13.96 -7.03
CA PRO A 357 23.60 -13.61 -6.30
C PRO A 357 23.88 -12.26 -5.63
N SER A 358 23.18 -11.21 -6.03
CA SER A 358 23.01 -10.05 -5.18
C SER A 358 22.09 -10.44 -4.02
N HIS A 359 22.51 -11.40 -3.21
CA HIS A 359 22.11 -11.50 -1.82
C HIS A 359 22.75 -10.31 -1.09
N LYS A 360 22.22 -9.10 -1.38
CA LYS A 360 22.12 -8.12 -0.31
C LYS A 360 20.95 -8.57 0.55
N ILE A 361 21.30 -9.46 1.48
CA ILE A 361 20.69 -9.55 2.78
C ILE A 361 20.49 -8.11 3.27
N CYS A 362 19.27 -7.58 3.18
CA CYS A 362 18.87 -6.42 3.96
C CYS A 362 18.19 -6.96 5.21
N VAL A 363 18.98 -7.02 6.28
CA VAL A 363 18.50 -6.88 7.66
C VAL A 363 17.84 -5.51 7.81
#